data_AF-A0A931T6T3-F1
#
_entry.id   AF-A0A931T6T3-F1
#
_cell.length_a   1.000
_cell.length_b   1.000
_cell.length_c   1.000
_cell.angle_alpha   90.00
_cell.angle_beta   90.00
_cell.angle_gamma   90.00
#
_symmetry.space_group_name_H-M   'P 1'
#
loop_
_entity.id
_entity.type
_entity.pdbx_description
1 polymer ?
#
loop_
_entity_poly.entity_id
_entity_poly.type
_entity_poly.pdbx_seq_one_letter_code
_entity_poly.pdbx_strand_id
1 'polypeptide(L)'
;MYDPSGSSFDYANVIFSVLQDCEHRRRSFTDDNVREGLLECAREKLARVKASYLEGMGSKSYWRDLEKEVLETVMPQYAAAAAEQNRRERNGYGVFRGGDLAARVAFALLGLVAGAAIIAIPFIPIFEKAFAFVLALGGWFYPDMVRMTWEYKHYKLLNRLVTSGEQYQRNRATYVSTADVEGEDEPDTDSPARAAARRAIAAESTQKH
;
A
#
# COMPACT_ATOMS: atom_id res chain seq x y z
N MET A 1 6.96 3.18 28.16
CA MET A 1 8.38 3.27 27.80
C MET A 1 8.45 3.64 26.32
N TYR A 2 8.88 4.85 26.00
CA TYR A 2 8.98 5.36 24.62
C TYR A 2 10.35 4.99 24.10
N ASP A 3 10.43 4.16 23.06
CA ASP A 3 11.68 3.85 22.38
C ASP A 3 12.02 5.01 21.41
N PRO A 4 13.05 5.82 21.69
CA PRO A 4 13.40 6.97 20.86
C PRO A 4 14.02 6.58 19.51
N SER A 5 14.20 5.28 19.21
CA SER A 5 14.60 4.79 17.88
C SER A 5 13.42 4.61 16.91
N GLY A 6 12.17 4.72 17.38
CA GLY A 6 10.98 4.18 16.71
C GLY A 6 10.27 5.05 15.66
N SER A 7 10.74 6.26 15.32
CA SER A 7 10.02 7.14 14.37
C SER A 7 10.48 7.04 12.92
N SER A 8 11.71 6.59 12.66
CA SER A 8 12.26 6.48 11.30
C SER A 8 11.92 5.15 10.61
N PHE A 9 11.51 4.12 11.36
CA PHE A 9 11.30 2.76 10.84
C PHE A 9 10.00 2.11 11.36
N ASP A 10 8.90 2.86 11.31
CA ASP A 10 7.54 2.35 11.46
C ASP A 10 7.19 1.38 10.29
N TYR A 11 6.36 0.35 10.54
CA TYR A 11 5.84 -0.55 9.49
C TYR A 11 5.32 0.25 8.29
N ALA A 12 4.59 1.34 8.56
CA ALA A 12 4.04 2.21 7.54
C ALA A 12 5.13 2.86 6.67
N ASN A 13 6.26 3.28 7.27
CA ASN A 13 7.37 3.89 6.55
C ASN A 13 8.08 2.89 5.63
N VAL A 14 8.28 1.65 6.08
CA VAL A 14 8.88 0.60 5.25
C VAL A 14 7.94 0.23 4.11
N ILE A 15 6.65 0.03 4.38
CA ILE A 15 5.64 -0.25 3.36
C ILE A 15 5.58 0.89 2.34
N PHE A 16 5.55 2.15 2.80
CA PHE A 16 5.57 3.32 1.93
C PHE A 16 6.82 3.34 1.04
N SER A 17 8.01 3.12 1.60
CA SER A 17 9.26 3.10 0.83
C SER A 17 9.31 1.99 -0.21
N VAL A 18 8.79 0.80 0.11
CA VAL A 18 8.67 -0.33 -0.82
C VAL A 18 7.70 0.00 -1.94
N LEU A 19 6.50 0.47 -1.61
CA LEU A 19 5.48 0.82 -2.59
C LEU A 19 5.96 1.96 -3.52
N GLN A 20 6.68 2.96 -2.99
CA GLN A 20 7.22 4.05 -3.78
C GLN A 20 8.29 3.58 -4.78
N ASP A 21 9.21 2.71 -4.36
CA ASP A 21 10.26 2.14 -5.23
C ASP A 21 9.61 1.33 -6.37
N CYS A 22 8.59 0.54 -6.03
CA CYS A 22 7.90 -0.29 -7.01
C CYS A 22 6.90 0.49 -7.88
N GLU A 23 6.33 1.61 -7.43
CA GLU A 23 5.53 2.51 -8.28
C GLU A 23 6.41 3.19 -9.33
N HIS A 24 7.64 3.59 -8.97
CA HIS A 24 8.57 4.18 -9.92
C HIS A 24 8.93 3.20 -11.07
N ARG A 25 9.05 1.90 -10.74
CA ARG A 25 9.36 0.84 -11.70
C ARG A 25 8.13 0.27 -12.40
N ARG A 26 6.91 0.54 -11.91
CA ARG A 26 5.65 -0.07 -12.38
C ARG A 26 5.50 -0.05 -13.90
N ARG A 27 5.80 1.10 -14.51
CA ARG A 27 5.63 1.31 -15.96
C ARG A 27 6.61 0.54 -16.84
N SER A 28 7.73 0.08 -16.27
CA SER A 28 8.70 -0.74 -17.01
C SER A 28 8.24 -2.18 -17.22
N PHE A 29 7.25 -2.65 -16.45
CA PHE A 29 6.75 -4.02 -16.53
C PHE A 29 5.66 -4.17 -17.60
N THR A 30 5.61 -5.35 -18.20
CA THR A 30 4.55 -5.80 -19.12
C THR A 30 3.43 -6.49 -18.35
N ASP A 31 2.28 -6.66 -19.00
CA ASP A 31 1.11 -7.28 -18.37
C ASP A 31 1.40 -8.72 -17.89
N ASP A 32 2.31 -9.41 -18.58
CA ASP A 32 2.71 -10.78 -18.25
C ASP A 32 3.64 -10.85 -17.03
N ASN A 33 4.50 -9.84 -16.82
CA ASN A 33 5.54 -9.89 -15.79
C ASN A 33 5.34 -8.89 -14.65
N VAL A 34 4.32 -8.03 -14.69
CA VAL A 34 4.09 -6.98 -13.68
C VAL A 34 3.97 -7.54 -12.28
N ARG A 35 3.31 -8.69 -12.10
CA ARG A 35 3.15 -9.28 -10.77
C ARG A 35 4.49 -9.75 -10.21
N GLU A 36 5.22 -10.56 -10.97
CA GLU A 36 6.50 -11.13 -10.54
C GLU A 36 7.56 -10.04 -10.39
N GLY A 37 7.62 -9.09 -11.33
CA GLY A 37 8.54 -7.96 -11.30
C GLY A 37 8.32 -7.02 -10.11
N LEU A 38 7.07 -6.77 -9.72
CA LEU A 38 6.77 -5.97 -8.53
C LEU A 38 7.08 -6.71 -7.23
N LEU A 39 6.82 -8.02 -7.17
CA LEU A 39 7.23 -8.84 -6.01
C LEU A 39 8.75 -8.87 -5.85
N GLU A 40 9.48 -9.00 -6.96
CA GLU A 40 10.94 -8.97 -6.94
C GLU A 40 11.48 -7.60 -6.54
N CYS A 41 10.90 -6.52 -7.06
CA CYS A 41 11.18 -5.16 -6.59
C CYS A 41 11.00 -5.02 -5.08
N ALA A 42 9.91 -5.57 -4.53
CA ALA A 42 9.66 -5.51 -3.09
C ALA A 42 10.70 -6.30 -2.29
N ARG A 43 11.06 -7.51 -2.72
CA ARG A 43 12.13 -8.31 -2.09
C ARG A 43 13.46 -7.58 -2.12
N GLU A 44 13.83 -7.01 -3.27
CA GLU A 44 15.07 -6.27 -3.46
C GLU A 44 15.14 -5.06 -2.51
N LYS A 45 14.04 -4.30 -2.42
CA LYS A 45 13.94 -3.14 -1.52
C LYS A 45 13.95 -3.55 -0.05
N LEU A 46 13.20 -4.58 0.34
CA LEU A 46 13.21 -5.11 1.70
C LEU A 46 14.60 -5.61 2.12
N ALA A 47 15.32 -6.30 1.24
CA ALA A 47 16.69 -6.76 1.51
C ALA A 47 17.63 -5.57 1.78
N ARG A 48 17.54 -4.49 0.99
CA ARG A 48 18.30 -3.25 1.22
C ARG A 48 17.99 -2.60 2.56
N VAL A 49 16.71 -2.48 2.90
CA VAL A 49 16.29 -1.87 4.17
C VAL A 49 16.72 -2.73 5.35
N LYS A 50 16.58 -4.06 5.25
CA LYS A 50 17.02 -5.02 6.27
C LYS A 50 18.53 -4.99 6.49
N ALA A 51 19.32 -4.90 5.43
CA ALA A 51 20.78 -4.77 5.52
C ALA A 51 21.17 -3.50 6.29
N SER A 52 20.50 -2.37 6.01
CA SER A 52 20.72 -1.11 6.72
C SER A 52 20.31 -1.17 8.21
N TYR A 53 19.39 -2.08 8.57
CA TYR A 53 18.85 -2.23 9.92
C TYR A 53 19.63 -3.20 10.80
N LEU A 54 20.24 -4.25 10.24
CA LEU A 54 21.05 -5.20 11.01
C LEU A 54 22.28 -4.56 11.65
N GLU A 55 22.67 -3.39 11.18
CA GLU A 55 23.71 -2.53 11.79
C GLU A 55 23.23 -1.83 13.08
N GLY A 56 21.92 -1.80 13.37
CA GLY A 56 21.29 -0.90 14.35
C GLY A 56 20.50 -1.53 15.50
N MET A 57 20.65 -2.83 15.81
CA MET A 57 19.88 -3.56 16.83
C MET A 57 18.36 -3.62 16.56
N GLY A 58 17.90 -4.63 15.84
CA GLY A 58 16.49 -4.99 16.03
C GLY A 58 16.13 -6.43 15.81
N SER A 59 14.92 -6.72 16.29
CA SER A 59 14.49 -8.09 16.55
C SER A 59 14.27 -8.88 15.25
N LYS A 60 14.78 -10.11 15.22
CA LYS A 60 14.55 -11.05 14.11
C LYS A 60 13.07 -11.34 13.89
N SER A 61 12.24 -11.30 14.94
CA SER A 61 10.79 -11.53 14.83
C SER A 61 10.08 -10.37 14.12
N TYR A 62 10.43 -9.12 14.45
CA TYR A 62 9.90 -7.93 13.78
C TYR A 62 10.07 -8.02 12.26
N TRP A 63 11.30 -8.30 11.80
CA TRP A 63 11.59 -8.36 10.37
C TRP A 63 10.87 -9.47 9.63
N ARG A 64 10.78 -10.65 10.25
CA ARG A 64 10.06 -11.78 9.67
C ARG A 64 8.59 -11.45 9.48
N ASP A 65 7.97 -10.80 10.45
CA ASP A 65 6.54 -10.48 10.41
C ASP A 65 6.26 -9.34 9.43
N LEU A 66 7.13 -8.34 9.35
CA LEU A 66 7.07 -7.27 8.35
C LEU A 66 7.25 -7.80 6.92
N GLU A 67 8.26 -8.64 6.70
CA GLU A 67 8.52 -9.27 5.40
C GLU A 67 7.32 -10.12 4.96
N LYS A 68 6.75 -10.89 5.89
CA LYS A 68 5.53 -11.67 5.65
C LYS A 68 4.36 -10.77 5.27
N GLU A 69 4.08 -9.74 6.05
CA GLU A 69 2.95 -8.83 5.79
C GLU A 69 3.10 -8.09 4.45
N VAL A 70 4.31 -7.62 4.12
CA VAL A 70 4.56 -6.95 2.84
C VAL A 70 4.35 -7.92 1.68
N LEU A 71 4.96 -9.12 1.72
CA LEU A 71 4.96 -10.03 0.59
C LEU A 71 3.65 -10.82 0.43
N GLU A 72 2.96 -11.16 1.52
CA GLU A 72 1.74 -11.97 1.50
C GLU A 72 0.46 -11.13 1.48
N THR A 73 0.47 -9.93 2.06
CA THR A 73 -0.75 -9.10 2.19
C THR A 73 -0.72 -7.87 1.29
N VAL A 74 0.33 -7.03 1.40
CA VAL A 74 0.39 -5.72 0.73
C VAL A 74 0.68 -5.86 -0.76
N MET A 75 1.74 -6.57 -1.12
CA MET A 75 2.22 -6.66 -2.50
C MET A 75 1.25 -7.36 -3.45
N PRO A 76 0.52 -8.43 -3.08
CA PRO A 76 -0.47 -9.03 -3.98
C PRO A 76 -1.62 -8.07 -4.34
N GLN A 77 -2.10 -7.28 -3.37
CA GLN A 77 -3.13 -6.26 -3.59
C GLN A 77 -2.61 -5.14 -4.49
N TYR A 78 -1.39 -4.66 -4.22
CA TYR A 78 -0.76 -3.61 -5.03
C TYR A 78 -0.48 -4.10 -6.45
N ALA A 79 0.09 -5.29 -6.63
CA ALA A 79 0.44 -5.84 -7.94
C ALA A 79 -0.79 -5.99 -8.85
N ALA A 80 -1.93 -6.43 -8.31
CA ALA A 80 -3.18 -6.50 -9.07
C ALA A 80 -3.65 -5.11 -9.54
N ALA A 81 -3.59 -4.11 -8.66
CA ALA A 81 -3.99 -2.75 -8.99
C ALA A 81 -3.00 -2.03 -9.93
N ALA A 82 -1.71 -2.32 -9.80
CA ALA A 82 -0.65 -1.82 -10.65
C ALA A 82 -0.76 -2.38 -12.08
N ALA A 83 -1.07 -3.67 -12.22
CA ALA A 83 -1.34 -4.31 -13.51
C ALA A 83 -2.54 -3.65 -14.21
N GLU A 84 -3.62 -3.44 -13.46
CA GLU A 84 -4.81 -2.76 -13.96
C GLU A 84 -4.49 -1.31 -14.41
N GLN A 85 -3.70 -0.59 -13.61
CA GLN A 85 -3.30 0.78 -13.93
C GLN A 85 -2.42 0.84 -15.19
N ASN A 86 -1.45 -0.08 -15.33
CA ASN A 86 -0.63 -0.22 -16.54
C ASN A 86 -1.52 -0.44 -17.78
N ARG A 87 -2.49 -1.35 -17.68
CA ARG A 87 -3.41 -1.64 -18.78
C ARG A 87 -4.24 -0.41 -19.17
N ARG A 88 -4.74 0.35 -18.19
CA ARG A 88 -5.48 1.59 -18.44
C ARG A 88 -4.59 2.68 -19.06
N GLU A 89 -3.38 2.88 -18.55
CA GLU A 89 -2.44 3.86 -19.10
C GLU A 89 -2.12 3.54 -20.57
N ARG A 90 -1.88 2.27 -20.90
CA ARG A 90 -1.62 1.81 -22.29
C ARG A 90 -2.82 1.99 -23.21
N ASN A 91 -4.02 1.75 -22.69
CA ASN A 91 -5.28 1.90 -23.45
C ASN A 91 -5.84 3.34 -23.41
N GLY A 92 -5.08 4.33 -22.94
CA GLY A 92 -5.53 5.72 -22.85
C GLY A 92 -6.79 5.88 -21.98
N TYR A 93 -6.88 5.11 -20.91
CA TYR A 93 -8.02 5.01 -19.98
C TYR A 93 -9.36 4.64 -20.61
N GLY A 94 -9.33 4.04 -21.82
CA GLY A 94 -10.54 3.71 -22.58
C GLY A 94 -11.22 4.94 -23.20
N VAL A 95 -10.54 6.08 -23.22
CA VAL A 95 -11.05 7.30 -23.86
C VAL A 95 -10.80 7.22 -25.37
N PHE A 96 -11.74 7.74 -26.16
CA PHE A 96 -11.58 7.84 -27.62
C PHE A 96 -10.25 8.51 -27.97
N ARG A 97 -9.43 7.84 -28.80
CA ARG A 97 -8.07 8.26 -29.18
C ARG A 97 -7.16 8.63 -28.01
N GLY A 98 -7.37 8.03 -26.83
CA GLY A 98 -6.58 8.30 -25.63
C GLY A 98 -6.73 9.73 -25.07
N GLY A 99 -7.77 10.47 -25.49
CA GLY A 99 -8.02 11.83 -25.04
C GLY A 99 -7.18 12.90 -25.75
N ASP A 100 -6.71 12.63 -26.98
CA ASP A 100 -6.01 13.60 -27.82
C ASP A 100 -6.86 14.85 -28.12
N LEU A 101 -6.22 15.91 -28.68
CA LEU A 101 -6.91 17.16 -28.99
C LEU A 101 -8.13 16.96 -29.90
N ALA A 102 -8.04 16.02 -30.84
CA ALA A 102 -9.14 15.68 -31.73
C ALA A 102 -10.32 15.06 -30.95
N ALA A 103 -10.06 14.18 -29.98
CA ALA A 103 -11.08 13.62 -29.11
C ALA A 103 -11.78 14.72 -28.28
N ARG A 104 -11.01 15.66 -27.73
CA ARG A 104 -11.56 16.80 -26.96
C ARG A 104 -12.48 17.67 -27.81
N VAL A 105 -12.05 18.01 -29.03
CA VAL A 105 -12.88 18.74 -30.00
C VAL A 105 -14.14 17.94 -30.35
N ALA A 106 -14.02 16.64 -30.61
CA ALA A 106 -15.15 15.78 -30.93
C ALA A 106 -16.18 15.72 -29.78
N PHE A 107 -15.72 15.55 -28.54
CA PHE A 107 -16.61 15.56 -27.38
C PHE A 107 -17.22 16.93 -27.11
N ALA A 108 -16.50 18.02 -27.34
CA ALA A 108 -17.05 19.38 -27.23
C ALA A 108 -18.13 19.65 -28.30
N LEU A 109 -17.91 19.22 -29.54
CA LEU A 109 -18.90 19.33 -30.61
C LEU A 109 -20.13 18.46 -30.32
N LEU A 110 -19.94 17.22 -29.86
CA LEU A 110 -21.05 16.38 -29.40
C LEU A 110 -21.82 17.04 -28.26
N GLY A 111 -21.12 17.65 -27.31
CA GLY A 111 -21.75 18.37 -26.22
C GLY A 111 -22.57 19.57 -26.68
N LEU A 112 -22.04 20.33 -27.65
CA LEU A 112 -22.75 21.46 -28.26
C LEU A 112 -24.00 21.00 -29.01
N VAL A 113 -23.89 19.94 -29.82
CA VAL A 113 -25.01 19.37 -30.58
C VAL A 113 -26.10 18.85 -29.65
N ALA A 114 -25.73 18.08 -28.62
CA ALA A 114 -26.69 17.57 -27.64
C ALA A 114 -27.35 18.70 -26.86
N GLY A 115 -26.57 19.70 -26.44
CA GLY A 115 -27.08 20.88 -25.77
C GLY A 115 -28.05 21.70 -26.62
N ALA A 116 -27.74 21.90 -27.91
CA ALA A 116 -28.62 22.59 -28.85
C ALA A 116 -29.93 21.81 -29.09
N ALA A 117 -29.84 20.48 -29.23
CA ALA A 117 -31.02 19.62 -29.37
C ALA A 117 -31.92 19.70 -28.13
N ILE A 118 -31.34 19.74 -26.93
CA ILE A 118 -32.06 19.85 -25.66
C ILE A 118 -32.79 21.20 -25.54
N ILE A 119 -32.15 22.31 -25.95
CA ILE A 119 -32.78 23.64 -26.00
C ILE A 119 -33.96 23.67 -26.98
N ALA A 120 -33.92 22.87 -28.06
CA ALA A 120 -34.98 22.83 -29.06
C ALA A 120 -36.25 22.09 -28.60
N ILE A 121 -36.23 21.41 -27.44
CA ILE A 121 -37.39 20.66 -26.92
C ILE A 121 -38.30 21.61 -26.11
N PRO A 122 -39.56 21.84 -26.53
CA PRO A 122 -40.41 22.92 -25.99
C PRO A 122 -40.94 22.66 -24.57
N PHE A 123 -40.81 21.44 -24.03
CA PHE A 123 -41.36 21.03 -22.73
C PHE A 123 -40.33 21.00 -21.58
N ILE A 124 -39.04 21.28 -21.84
CA ILE A 124 -38.03 21.31 -20.78
C ILE A 124 -37.79 22.77 -20.38
N PRO A 125 -38.18 23.20 -19.15
CA PRO A 125 -37.91 24.55 -18.67
C PRO A 125 -36.42 24.68 -18.31
N ILE A 126 -35.57 24.92 -19.31
CA ILE A 126 -34.13 25.10 -19.12
C ILE A 126 -33.86 26.60 -19.04
N PHE A 127 -33.59 27.08 -17.83
CA PHE A 127 -33.53 28.51 -17.52
C PHE A 127 -32.32 29.26 -18.10
N GLU A 128 -31.42 28.65 -18.88
CA GLU A 128 -30.29 29.38 -19.48
C GLU A 128 -29.91 28.83 -20.87
N LYS A 129 -29.79 29.72 -21.86
CA LYS A 129 -29.20 29.42 -23.19
C LYS A 129 -27.74 28.95 -23.10
N ALA A 130 -27.13 29.02 -21.92
CA ALA A 130 -25.78 28.56 -21.63
C ALA A 130 -25.67 27.02 -21.51
N PHE A 131 -26.77 26.27 -21.44
CA PHE A 131 -26.74 24.82 -21.23
C PHE A 131 -25.90 24.08 -22.30
N ALA A 132 -26.00 24.49 -23.57
CA ALA A 132 -25.20 23.89 -24.63
C ALA A 132 -23.69 24.17 -24.48
N PHE A 133 -23.32 25.34 -23.96
CA PHE A 133 -21.93 25.65 -23.64
C PHE A 133 -21.42 24.86 -22.44
N VAL A 134 -22.24 24.67 -21.41
CA VAL A 134 -21.90 23.82 -20.26
C VAL A 134 -21.67 22.38 -20.70
N LEU A 135 -22.53 21.85 -21.58
CA LEU A 135 -22.41 20.48 -22.08
C LEU A 135 -21.21 20.32 -23.02
N ALA A 136 -20.91 21.33 -23.85
CA ALA A 136 -19.69 21.37 -24.66
C ALA A 136 -18.41 21.41 -23.79
N LEU A 137 -18.38 22.24 -22.74
CA LEU A 137 -17.29 22.26 -21.76
C LEU A 137 -17.17 20.91 -21.04
N GLY A 138 -18.29 20.32 -20.61
CA GLY A 138 -18.32 18.99 -20.00
C GLY A 138 -17.72 17.92 -20.92
N GLY A 139 -18.06 17.94 -22.21
CA GLY A 139 -17.45 17.08 -23.22
C GLY A 139 -15.95 17.32 -23.40
N TRP A 140 -15.51 18.59 -23.43
CA TRP A 140 -14.10 18.93 -23.55
C TRP A 140 -13.24 18.36 -22.40
N PHE A 141 -13.74 18.46 -21.16
CA PHE A 141 -13.02 17.96 -19.97
C PHE A 141 -13.27 16.49 -19.66
N TYR A 142 -14.22 15.83 -20.32
CA TYR A 142 -14.57 14.43 -20.08
C TYR A 142 -13.36 13.48 -20.12
N PRO A 143 -12.45 13.54 -21.11
CA PRO A 143 -11.22 12.74 -21.12
C PRO A 143 -10.38 12.86 -19.85
N ASP A 144 -10.20 14.09 -19.36
CA ASP A 144 -9.37 14.39 -18.21
C ASP A 144 -10.05 13.93 -16.91
N MET A 145 -11.37 14.10 -16.82
CA MET A 145 -12.15 13.61 -15.67
C MET A 145 -12.06 12.08 -15.53
N VAL A 146 -12.22 11.33 -16.61
CA VAL A 146 -12.10 9.86 -16.57
C VAL A 146 -10.72 9.45 -16.09
N ARG A 147 -9.66 10.03 -16.67
CA ARG A 147 -8.28 9.77 -16.24
C ARG A 147 -8.07 10.09 -14.76
N MET A 148 -8.48 11.27 -14.31
CA MET A 148 -8.36 11.73 -12.93
C MET A 148 -9.05 10.78 -11.95
N THR A 149 -10.23 10.25 -12.29
CA THR A 149 -10.94 9.32 -11.39
C THR A 149 -10.18 8.01 -11.19
N TRP A 150 -9.53 7.48 -12.23
CA TRP A 150 -8.75 6.24 -12.13
C TRP A 150 -7.45 6.46 -11.37
N GLU A 151 -6.75 7.56 -11.64
CA GLU A 151 -5.56 7.97 -10.89
C GLU A 151 -5.90 8.14 -9.39
N TYR A 152 -6.99 8.84 -9.08
CA TYR A 152 -7.44 9.03 -7.69
C TYR A 152 -7.74 7.71 -6.98
N LYS A 153 -8.43 6.78 -7.64
CA LYS A 153 -8.70 5.43 -7.09
C LYS A 153 -7.41 4.66 -6.81
N HIS A 154 -6.43 4.78 -7.70
CA HIS A 154 -5.13 4.13 -7.53
C HIS A 154 -4.35 4.72 -6.35
N TYR A 155 -4.26 6.05 -6.25
CA TYR A 155 -3.62 6.73 -5.11
C TYR A 155 -4.32 6.42 -3.78
N LYS A 156 -5.66 6.34 -3.78
CA LYS A 156 -6.43 5.96 -2.58
C LYS A 156 -6.09 4.54 -2.11
N LEU A 157 -5.83 3.61 -3.04
CA LEU A 157 -5.41 2.26 -2.68
C LEU A 157 -4.02 2.25 -2.05
N LEU A 158 -3.05 2.96 -2.63
CA LEU A 158 -1.69 3.08 -2.07
C LEU A 158 -1.74 3.61 -0.63
N ASN A 159 -2.49 4.70 -0.41
CA ASN A 159 -2.69 5.25 0.93
C ASN A 159 -3.35 4.24 1.87
N ARG A 160 -4.37 3.50 1.40
CA ARG A 160 -5.02 2.45 2.19
C ARG A 160 -4.00 1.41 2.65
N LEU A 161 -3.16 0.91 1.75
CA LEU A 161 -2.15 -0.12 2.06
C LEU A 161 -1.14 0.36 3.10
N VAL A 162 -0.69 1.60 3.00
CA VAL A 162 0.20 2.21 4.01
C VAL A 162 -0.51 2.32 5.37
N THR A 163 -1.74 2.84 5.40
CA THR A 163 -2.50 2.97 6.66
C THR A 163 -2.86 1.62 7.29
N SER A 164 -3.08 0.57 6.49
CA SER A 164 -3.31 -0.78 6.99
C SER A 164 -2.08 -1.34 7.72
N GLY A 165 -0.87 -1.01 7.25
CA GLY A 165 0.37 -1.35 7.93
C GLY A 165 0.51 -0.68 9.31
N GLU A 166 0.18 0.61 9.39
CA GLU A 166 0.16 1.36 10.66
C GLU A 166 -0.85 0.73 11.65
N GLN A 167 -2.02 0.35 11.17
CA GLN A 167 -3.06 -0.29 11.98
C GLN A 167 -2.64 -1.69 12.45
N TYR A 168 -1.95 -2.46 11.61
CA TYR A 168 -1.40 -3.76 11.98
C TYR A 168 -0.39 -3.63 13.14
N GLN A 169 0.54 -2.67 13.04
CA GLN A 169 1.51 -2.41 14.11
C GLN A 169 0.82 -1.97 15.42
N ARG A 170 -0.15 -1.06 15.35
CA ARG A 170 -0.91 -0.61 16.52
C ARG A 170 -1.66 -1.76 17.20
N ASN A 171 -2.39 -2.57 16.44
CA ASN A 171 -3.11 -3.71 16.98
C ASN A 171 -2.15 -4.68 17.69
N ARG A 172 -1.01 -4.99 17.07
CA ARG A 172 -0.01 -5.86 17.68
C ARG A 172 0.60 -5.28 18.96
N ALA A 173 0.93 -3.99 18.98
CA ALA A 173 1.45 -3.34 20.19
C ALA A 173 0.46 -3.48 21.37
N THR A 174 -0.85 -3.40 21.09
CA THR A 174 -1.90 -3.64 22.08
C THR A 174 -1.92 -5.08 22.59
N TYR A 175 -1.71 -6.08 21.73
CA TYR A 175 -1.71 -7.51 22.12
C TYR A 175 -0.41 -7.97 22.82
N VAL A 176 0.74 -7.42 22.45
CA VAL A 176 2.02 -7.72 23.11
C VAL A 176 2.01 -7.20 24.55
N SER A 177 1.31 -6.09 24.82
CA SER A 177 1.13 -5.56 26.18
C SER A 177 0.36 -6.49 27.13
N THR A 178 -0.41 -7.46 26.63
CA THR A 178 -1.16 -8.41 27.48
C THR A 178 -0.50 -9.79 27.51
N ALA A 179 0.10 -10.23 26.41
CA ALA A 179 0.73 -11.55 26.32
C ALA A 179 2.09 -11.61 27.02
N ASP A 180 2.88 -10.53 27.02
CA ASP A 180 4.16 -10.50 27.74
C ASP A 180 3.96 -10.43 29.27
N VAL A 181 2.81 -9.95 29.74
CA VAL A 181 2.45 -9.97 31.17
C VAL A 181 2.03 -11.36 31.64
N GLU A 182 1.50 -12.22 30.75
CA GLU A 182 1.17 -13.63 31.06
C GLU A 182 2.33 -14.60 30.80
N GLY A 183 3.33 -14.21 29.99
CA GLY A 183 4.47 -15.06 29.62
C GLY A 183 5.73 -14.89 30.49
N GLU A 184 5.86 -13.80 31.25
CA GLU A 184 7.02 -13.59 32.14
C GLU A 184 6.87 -14.24 33.54
N ASP A 185 5.69 -14.78 33.88
CA ASP A 185 5.42 -15.45 35.16
C ASP A 185 5.38 -16.98 35.09
N GLU A 186 5.67 -17.60 33.94
CA GLU A 186 5.92 -19.03 33.89
C GLU A 186 7.42 -19.29 34.13
N PRO A 187 7.85 -19.75 35.33
CA PRO A 187 9.25 -20.02 35.57
C PRO A 187 9.71 -21.13 34.63
N ASP A 188 10.63 -20.79 33.73
CA ASP A 188 11.39 -21.75 32.91
C ASP A 188 12.03 -22.79 33.85
N THR A 189 11.34 -23.92 33.98
CA THR A 189 11.69 -25.03 34.87
C THR A 189 12.71 -25.97 34.24
N ASP A 190 13.05 -25.76 32.96
CA ASP A 190 13.86 -26.69 32.18
C ASP A 190 15.20 -26.09 31.71
N SER A 191 15.55 -24.88 32.19
CA SER A 191 16.86 -24.31 31.90
C SER A 191 18.00 -25.20 32.43
N PRO A 192 18.85 -25.77 31.54
CA PRO A 192 19.92 -26.69 31.94
C PRO A 192 20.95 -26.01 32.87
N ALA A 193 21.03 -24.68 32.84
CA ALA A 193 21.86 -23.87 33.74
C ALA A 193 21.39 -23.94 35.20
N ARG A 194 20.08 -23.99 35.47
CA ARG A 194 19.53 -24.13 36.84
C ARG A 194 19.58 -25.57 37.34
N ALA A 195 19.44 -26.56 36.45
CA ALA A 195 19.66 -27.96 36.78
C ALA A 195 21.13 -28.22 37.18
N ALA A 196 22.08 -27.60 36.49
CA ALA A 196 23.50 -27.62 36.86
C ALA A 196 23.77 -26.91 38.20
N ALA A 197 23.15 -25.76 38.44
CA ALA A 197 23.28 -25.02 39.70
C ALA A 197 22.72 -25.81 40.90
N ARG A 198 21.56 -26.49 40.74
CA ARG A 198 20.99 -27.35 41.80
C ARG A 198 21.86 -28.57 42.12
N ARG A 199 22.50 -29.16 41.10
CA ARG A 199 23.44 -30.28 41.30
C ARG A 199 24.72 -29.84 42.02
N ALA A 200 25.21 -28.64 41.73
CA ALA A 200 26.38 -28.08 42.43
C ALA A 200 26.09 -27.85 43.92
N ILE A 201 24.93 -27.28 44.25
CA ILE A 201 24.53 -27.02 45.65
C ILE A 201 24.31 -28.32 46.44
N ALA A 202 23.73 -29.35 45.82
CA ALA A 202 23.52 -30.66 46.45
C ALA A 202 24.82 -31.46 46.66
N ALA A 203 25.81 -31.28 45.78
CA ALA A 203 27.14 -31.87 45.96
C ALA A 203 27.88 -31.22 47.15
N GLU A 204 27.73 -29.90 47.32
CA GLU A 204 28.37 -29.15 48.42
C GLU A 204 27.75 -29.45 49.79
N SER A 205 26.44 -29.75 49.86
CA SER A 205 25.77 -30.13 51.11
C SER A 205 26.15 -31.52 51.62
N THR A 206 26.66 -32.41 50.76
CA THR A 206 27.01 -33.79 51.12
C THR A 206 28.43 -33.91 51.69
N GLN A 207 29.26 -32.86 51.54
CA GLN A 207 30.64 -32.84 52.03
C GLN A 207 30.78 -32.23 53.45
N LYS A 208 29.66 -31.81 54.07
CA LYS A 208 29.64 -31.16 55.39
C LYS A 208 29.15 -32.06 56.55
N HIS A 209 29.11 -33.38 56.34
CA HIS A 209 28.88 -34.37 57.41
C HIS A 209 30.03 -35.35 57.54
#